data_AF-A0A349H8K9-F1
#
_entry.id   AF-A0A349H8K9-F1
#
_cell.length_a   1.000
_cell.length_b   1.000
_cell.length_c   1.000
_cell.angle_alpha   90.00
_cell.angle_beta   90.00
_cell.angle_gamma   90.00
#
_symmetry.space_group_name_H-M   'P 1'
#
loop_
_entity.id
_entity.type
_entity.pdbx_description
1 polymer ?
#
loop_
_entity_poly.entity_id
_entity_poly.type
_entity_poly.pdbx_seq_one_letter_code
_entity_poly.pdbx_strand_id
1 'polypeptide(L)'
;MIPLRNTLFHRLAWVALALTFVVVVLGAYVRLSDAGLGCPDWPGCYGRLAVPDQAHQIAEANQSYPHRPLEPAKAWKEMVHRYFAGGLGVLILSLAVLAWRKRFTHGQPVVLPLCLLALILFQAVLGMWTVTWQLKPVVVMSHLLGGLATLSLLAWLVLRHGRYGQDATAGNDRSMRGYALMGLVLLVCQIALGGWTSANYAALACPDFPTCQGHWWPPT
;
A
#
# COMPACT_ATOMS: atom_id res chain seq x y z
N MET A 1 37.88 2.31 11.89
CA MET A 1 37.50 1.72 10.58
C MET A 1 35.99 1.61 10.52
N ILE A 2 35.33 2.50 9.77
CA ILE A 2 33.86 2.44 9.56
C ILE A 2 33.64 1.25 8.61
N PRO A 3 32.99 0.15 9.04
CA PRO A 3 32.77 -0.98 8.16
C PRO A 3 31.95 -0.48 6.97
N LEU A 4 32.37 -0.84 5.75
CA LEU A 4 31.69 -0.47 4.51
C LEU A 4 30.21 -0.84 4.62
N ARG A 5 29.39 0.16 4.94
CA ARG A 5 27.93 0.14 4.88
C ARG A 5 27.57 -0.52 3.56
N ASN A 6 26.70 -1.54 3.58
CA ASN A 6 26.29 -2.23 2.35
C ASN A 6 25.47 -1.26 1.49
N THR A 7 26.18 -0.41 0.72
CA THR A 7 25.65 0.81 0.10
C THR A 7 24.48 0.50 -0.81
N LEU A 8 24.55 -0.65 -1.50
CA LEU A 8 23.46 -1.15 -2.33
C LEU A 8 22.19 -1.48 -1.52
N PHE A 9 22.29 -2.22 -0.41
CA PHE A 9 21.11 -2.58 0.40
C PHE A 9 20.41 -1.33 0.94
N HIS A 10 21.18 -0.37 1.45
CA HIS A 10 20.61 0.88 1.96
C HIS A 10 19.99 1.74 0.86
N ARG A 11 20.64 1.85 -0.31
CA ARG A 11 20.09 2.56 -1.48
C ARG A 11 18.79 1.91 -1.96
N LEU A 12 18.75 0.58 -2.06
CA LEU A 12 17.55 -0.15 -2.45
C LEU A 12 16.41 0.04 -1.42
N ALA A 13 16.73 0.09 -0.12
CA ALA A 13 15.73 0.35 0.90
C ALA A 13 15.12 1.75 0.79
N TRP A 14 15.93 2.78 0.49
CA TRP A 14 15.44 4.13 0.19
C TRP A 14 14.59 4.19 -1.07
N VAL A 15 15.02 3.53 -2.15
CA VAL A 15 14.24 3.46 -3.39
C VAL A 15 12.92 2.74 -3.16
N ALA A 16 12.92 1.63 -2.43
CA ALA A 16 11.70 0.91 -2.06
C ALA A 16 10.77 1.76 -1.19
N LEU A 17 11.31 2.53 -0.23
CA LEU A 17 10.54 3.46 0.59
C LEU A 17 9.86 4.55 -0.26
N ALA A 18 10.62 5.21 -1.14
CA ALA A 18 10.09 6.22 -2.05
C ALA A 18 9.03 5.64 -3.00
N LEU A 19 9.30 4.46 -3.58
CA LEU A 19 8.34 3.79 -4.45
C LEU A 19 7.08 3.37 -3.69
N THR A 20 7.19 2.89 -2.46
CA THR A 20 6.02 2.55 -1.63
C THR A 20 5.14 3.77 -1.39
N PHE A 21 5.74 4.92 -1.11
CA PHE A 21 4.98 6.18 -0.99
C PHE A 21 4.22 6.50 -2.29
N VAL A 22 4.87 6.39 -3.45
CA VAL A 22 4.23 6.56 -4.76
C VAL A 22 3.09 5.56 -4.97
N VAL A 23 3.29 4.28 -4.64
CA VAL A 23 2.27 3.23 -4.76
C VAL A 23 1.04 3.54 -3.90
N VAL A 24 1.24 4.00 -2.65
CA VAL A 24 0.14 4.39 -1.75
C VAL A 24 -0.65 5.57 -2.32
N VAL A 25 0.04 6.60 -2.85
CA VAL A 25 -0.62 7.75 -3.50
C VAL A 25 -1.37 7.34 -4.75
N LEU A 26 -0.79 6.49 -5.61
CA LEU A 26 -1.47 5.93 -6.78
C LEU A 26 -2.71 5.12 -6.38
N GLY A 27 -2.63 4.33 -5.31
CA GLY A 27 -3.77 3.57 -4.79
C GLY A 27 -4.90 4.49 -4.33
N ALA A 28 -4.57 5.57 -3.61
CA ALA A 28 -5.54 6.61 -3.23
C ALA A 28 -6.17 7.27 -4.47
N TYR A 29 -5.36 7.57 -5.50
CA TYR A 29 -5.85 8.14 -6.76
C TYR A 29 -6.80 7.20 -7.52
N VAL A 30 -6.49 5.90 -7.60
CA VAL A 30 -7.37 4.88 -8.19
C VAL A 30 -8.71 4.85 -7.45
N ARG A 31 -8.70 4.89 -6.11
CA ARG A 31 -9.93 4.90 -5.31
C ARG A 31 -10.74 6.18 -5.51
N LEU A 32 -10.12 7.35 -5.37
CA LEU A 32 -10.80 8.65 -5.41
C LEU A 32 -11.31 9.01 -6.81
N SER A 33 -10.75 8.42 -7.86
CA SER A 33 -11.21 8.59 -9.23
C SER A 33 -12.15 7.48 -9.72
N ASP A 34 -12.69 6.68 -8.80
CA ASP A 34 -13.61 5.56 -9.04
C ASP A 34 -13.10 4.56 -10.11
N ALA A 35 -11.80 4.30 -10.07
CA ALA A 35 -11.12 3.43 -11.04
C ALA A 35 -10.74 2.06 -10.46
N GLY A 36 -11.17 1.73 -9.24
CA GLY A 36 -10.81 0.47 -8.55
C GLY A 36 -11.39 -0.81 -9.16
N LEU A 37 -12.24 -0.69 -10.18
CA LEU A 37 -12.80 -1.79 -10.98
C LEU A 37 -12.64 -1.51 -12.48
N GLY A 38 -11.60 -0.75 -12.86
CA GLY A 38 -11.32 -0.43 -14.26
C GLY A 38 -10.92 -1.67 -15.09
N CYS A 39 -10.32 -2.66 -14.44
CA CYS A 39 -9.98 -3.95 -15.01
C CYS A 39 -10.80 -5.07 -14.34
N PRO A 40 -11.47 -5.94 -15.10
CA PRO A 40 -12.35 -6.98 -14.54
C PRO A 40 -11.59 -8.17 -13.95
N ASP A 41 -10.33 -8.34 -14.32
CA ASP A 41 -9.46 -9.47 -14.03
C ASP A 41 -8.15 -9.04 -13.36
N TRP A 42 -7.40 -10.03 -12.87
CA TRP A 42 -6.08 -9.87 -12.27
C TRP A 42 -5.22 -11.10 -12.61
N PRO A 43 -3.93 -10.97 -12.93
CA PRO A 43 -3.08 -9.77 -12.86
C PRO A 43 -3.22 -8.82 -14.06
N GLY A 44 -3.82 -9.28 -15.15
CA GLY A 44 -4.04 -8.51 -16.38
C GLY A 44 -5.23 -7.53 -16.34
N CYS A 45 -5.56 -7.00 -17.50
CA CYS A 45 -6.72 -6.17 -17.79
C CYS A 45 -7.36 -6.63 -19.10
N TYR A 46 -8.61 -7.09 -19.04
CA TYR A 46 -9.34 -7.71 -20.15
C TYR A 46 -8.56 -8.88 -20.79
N GLY A 47 -7.94 -9.73 -19.97
CA GLY A 47 -7.17 -10.89 -20.42
C GLY A 47 -5.79 -10.56 -21.01
N ARG A 48 -5.36 -9.29 -20.96
CA ARG A 48 -4.08 -8.81 -21.51
C ARG A 48 -3.22 -8.20 -20.41
N LEU A 49 -1.90 -8.19 -20.59
CA LEU A 49 -0.99 -7.56 -19.62
C LEU A 49 -0.97 -6.04 -19.72
N ALA A 50 -1.46 -5.46 -20.82
CA ALA A 50 -1.62 -4.02 -21.03
C ALA A 50 -3.09 -3.70 -21.34
N VAL A 51 -3.52 -2.47 -21.08
CA VAL A 51 -4.88 -2.02 -21.39
C VAL A 51 -5.10 -2.09 -22.91
N PRO A 52 -6.19 -2.72 -23.38
CA PRO A 52 -6.51 -2.75 -24.81
C PRO A 52 -6.63 -1.33 -25.38
N ASP A 53 -5.92 -1.05 -26.47
CA ASP A 53 -5.89 0.27 -27.13
C ASP A 53 -6.26 0.20 -28.62
N GLN A 54 -6.16 -0.97 -29.25
CA GLN A 54 -6.53 -1.19 -30.64
C GLN A 54 -8.01 -1.54 -30.79
N ALA A 55 -8.66 -1.04 -31.85
CA ALA A 55 -10.11 -1.20 -32.07
C ALA A 55 -10.60 -2.65 -32.00
N HIS A 56 -9.85 -3.61 -32.56
CA HIS A 56 -10.22 -5.02 -32.49
C HIS A 56 -10.11 -5.61 -31.07
N GLN A 57 -9.13 -5.16 -30.28
CA GLN A 57 -8.94 -5.61 -28.89
C GLN A 57 -10.01 -5.00 -27.98
N ILE A 58 -10.40 -3.75 -28.23
CA ILE A 58 -11.51 -3.09 -27.52
C ILE A 58 -12.83 -3.81 -27.82
N ALA A 59 -13.06 -4.17 -29.09
CA ALA A 59 -14.24 -4.94 -29.47
C ALA A 59 -14.28 -6.31 -28.80
N GLU A 60 -13.17 -7.05 -28.81
CA GLU A 60 -13.03 -8.35 -28.13
C GLU A 60 -13.23 -8.24 -26.61
N ALA A 61 -12.63 -7.21 -25.99
CA ALA A 61 -12.77 -6.93 -24.56
C ALA A 61 -14.24 -6.67 -24.20
N ASN A 62 -14.93 -5.82 -24.96
CA ASN A 62 -16.34 -5.50 -24.73
C ASN A 62 -17.29 -6.68 -24.99
N GLN A 63 -16.93 -7.58 -25.93
CA GLN A 63 -17.67 -8.83 -26.15
C GLN A 63 -17.47 -9.83 -25.01
N SER A 64 -16.23 -9.95 -24.51
CA SER A 64 -15.89 -10.90 -23.44
C SER A 64 -16.41 -10.46 -22.08
N TYR A 65 -16.54 -9.15 -21.85
CA TYR A 65 -17.00 -8.55 -20.60
C TYR A 65 -18.19 -7.61 -20.83
N PRO A 66 -19.38 -8.14 -21.23
CA PRO A 66 -20.51 -7.31 -21.63
C PRO A 66 -21.08 -6.43 -20.50
N HIS A 67 -20.89 -6.83 -19.24
CA HIS A 67 -21.37 -6.09 -18.07
C HIS A 67 -20.34 -5.07 -17.53
N ARG A 68 -19.13 -5.04 -18.10
CA ARG A 68 -18.08 -4.07 -17.77
C ARG A 68 -17.33 -3.69 -19.04
N PRO A 69 -17.92 -2.81 -19.87
CA PRO A 69 -17.24 -2.33 -21.05
C PRO A 69 -15.96 -1.60 -20.67
N LEU A 70 -14.95 -1.67 -21.53
CA LEU A 70 -13.66 -1.03 -21.33
C LEU A 70 -13.82 0.48 -21.23
N GLU A 71 -13.46 1.02 -20.07
CA GLU A 71 -13.22 2.45 -19.84
C GLU A 71 -11.70 2.69 -19.77
N PRO A 72 -11.02 3.07 -20.87
CA PRO A 72 -9.55 3.10 -20.93
C PRO A 72 -8.91 3.94 -19.83
N ALA A 73 -9.54 5.07 -19.49
CA ALA A 73 -9.05 5.97 -18.45
C ALA A 73 -9.09 5.34 -17.05
N LYS A 74 -10.07 4.49 -16.73
CA LYS A 74 -10.11 3.78 -15.44
C LYS A 74 -9.13 2.60 -15.44
N ALA A 75 -9.14 1.82 -16.52
CA ALA A 75 -8.26 0.67 -16.70
C ALA A 75 -6.77 1.05 -16.58
N TRP A 76 -6.36 2.17 -17.20
CA TRP A 76 -4.96 2.64 -17.12
C TRP A 76 -4.55 3.06 -15.71
N LYS A 77 -5.43 3.74 -14.96
CA LYS A 77 -5.11 4.12 -13.57
C LYS A 77 -4.86 2.89 -12.72
N GLU A 78 -5.69 1.86 -12.87
CA GLU A 78 -5.54 0.60 -12.15
C GLU A 78 -4.26 -0.14 -12.57
N MET A 79 -4.01 -0.28 -13.87
CA MET A 79 -2.80 -0.95 -14.40
C MET A 79 -1.51 -0.25 -13.97
N VAL A 80 -1.45 1.09 -14.01
CA VAL A 80 -0.29 1.85 -13.54
C VAL A 80 -0.01 1.55 -12.07
N HIS A 81 -1.04 1.56 -11.22
CA HIS A 81 -0.88 1.17 -9.82
C HIS A 81 -0.33 -0.25 -9.68
N ARG A 82 -0.87 -1.22 -10.43
CA ARG A 82 -0.41 -2.63 -10.40
C ARG A 82 1.05 -2.79 -10.86
N TYR A 83 1.49 -2.08 -11.89
CA TYR A 83 2.90 -2.15 -12.34
C TYR A 83 3.87 -1.58 -11.30
N PHE A 84 3.53 -0.45 -10.69
CA PHE A 84 4.36 0.14 -9.62
C PHE A 84 4.39 -0.77 -8.39
N ALA A 85 3.26 -1.38 -8.02
CA ALA A 85 3.19 -2.37 -6.95
C ALA A 85 4.01 -3.63 -7.25
N GLY A 86 3.97 -4.13 -8.50
CA GLY A 86 4.81 -5.25 -8.95
C GLY A 86 6.30 -4.93 -8.88
N GLY A 87 6.70 -3.74 -9.33
CA GLY A 87 8.08 -3.25 -9.20
C GLY A 87 8.53 -3.13 -7.75
N LEU A 88 7.65 -2.66 -6.85
CA LEU A 88 7.91 -2.65 -5.41
C LEU A 88 8.11 -4.08 -4.86
N GLY A 89 7.30 -5.05 -5.29
CA GLY A 89 7.46 -6.46 -4.93
C GLY A 89 8.84 -7.00 -5.30
N VAL A 90 9.33 -6.68 -6.51
CA VAL A 90 10.68 -7.07 -6.97
C VAL A 90 11.78 -6.42 -6.12
N LEU A 91 11.63 -5.15 -5.75
CA LEU A 91 12.58 -4.46 -4.86
C LEU A 91 12.61 -5.08 -3.46
N ILE A 92 11.44 -5.37 -2.87
CA ILE A 92 11.35 -6.01 -1.55
C ILE A 92 11.93 -7.43 -1.59
N LEU A 93 11.66 -8.20 -2.65
CA LEU A 93 12.29 -9.50 -2.87
C LEU A 93 13.82 -9.38 -2.94
N SER A 94 14.33 -8.40 -3.68
CA SER A 94 15.76 -8.13 -3.78
C SER A 94 16.38 -7.80 -2.41
N LEU A 95 15.69 -6.99 -1.59
CA LEU A 95 16.12 -6.69 -0.21
C LEU A 95 16.15 -7.95 0.66
N ALA A 96 15.10 -8.79 0.61
CA ALA A 96 15.04 -10.05 1.35
C ALA A 96 16.16 -11.02 0.93
N VAL A 97 16.42 -11.17 -0.37
CA VAL A 97 17.51 -12.02 -0.89
C VAL A 97 18.88 -11.50 -0.44
N LEU A 98 19.13 -10.19 -0.55
CA LEU A 98 20.40 -9.60 -0.11
C LEU A 98 20.61 -9.74 1.40
N ALA A 99 19.55 -9.52 2.18
CA ALA A 99 19.56 -9.70 3.63
C ALA A 99 19.88 -11.14 4.01
N TRP A 100 19.24 -12.12 3.35
CA TRP A 100 19.46 -13.53 3.59
C TRP A 100 20.87 -13.99 3.21
N ARG A 101 21.35 -13.58 2.02
CA ARG A 101 22.71 -13.93 1.54
C ARG A 101 23.80 -13.40 2.49
N LYS A 102 23.57 -12.25 3.11
CA LYS A 102 24.50 -11.63 4.07
C LYS A 102 24.11 -11.85 5.54
N ARG A 103 23.32 -12.89 5.84
CA ARG A 103 22.79 -13.15 7.20
C ARG A 103 23.86 -13.37 8.27
N PHE A 104 25.07 -13.78 7.88
CA PHE A 104 26.20 -13.98 8.79
C PHE A 104 27.06 -12.72 8.98
N THR A 105 26.75 -11.62 8.29
CA THR A 105 27.43 -10.34 8.49
C THR A 105 26.85 -9.63 9.72
N HIS A 106 27.72 -9.23 10.65
CA HIS A 106 27.31 -8.53 11.88
C HIS A 106 26.50 -7.25 11.56
N GLY A 107 25.32 -7.12 12.16
CA GLY A 107 24.44 -5.96 12.01
C GLY A 107 23.55 -5.95 10.75
N GLN A 108 23.57 -7.00 9.91
CA GLN A 108 22.66 -7.12 8.77
C GLN A 108 21.24 -7.48 9.25
N PRO A 109 20.20 -6.66 8.96
CA PRO A 109 18.82 -7.04 9.26
C PRO A 109 18.36 -8.16 8.32
N VAL A 110 17.79 -9.23 8.88
CA VAL A 110 17.24 -10.38 8.12
C VAL A 110 15.75 -10.52 8.31
N VAL A 111 15.28 -10.48 9.57
CA VAL A 111 13.86 -10.69 9.90
C VAL A 111 12.96 -9.64 9.26
N LEU A 112 13.29 -8.35 9.38
CA LEU A 112 12.45 -7.27 8.86
C LEU A 112 12.27 -7.32 7.33
N PRO A 113 13.32 -7.51 6.50
CA PRO A 113 13.15 -7.75 5.06
C PRO A 113 12.29 -8.98 4.72
N LEU A 114 12.39 -10.07 5.48
CA LEU A 114 11.56 -11.26 5.26
C LEU A 114 10.09 -11.01 5.64
N CYS A 115 9.83 -10.29 6.74
CA CYS A 115 8.49 -9.86 7.12
C CYS A 115 7.88 -8.92 6.07
N LEU A 116 8.67 -8.00 5.52
CA LEU A 116 8.25 -7.12 4.42
C LEU A 116 7.91 -7.94 3.16
N LEU A 117 8.68 -8.98 2.85
CA LEU A 117 8.37 -9.88 1.73
C LEU A 117 7.05 -10.64 1.96
N ALA A 118 6.83 -11.19 3.16
CA ALA A 118 5.55 -11.83 3.48
C ALA A 118 4.37 -10.85 3.38
N LEU A 119 4.56 -9.62 3.90
CA LEU A 119 3.53 -8.58 3.87
C LEU A 119 3.21 -8.14 2.44
N ILE A 120 4.20 -7.93 1.56
CA ILE A 120 3.94 -7.49 0.18
C ILE A 120 3.26 -8.60 -0.65
N LEU A 121 3.59 -9.86 -0.41
CA LEU A 121 2.88 -10.99 -1.03
C LEU A 121 1.42 -11.03 -0.58
N PHE A 122 1.17 -10.85 0.73
CA PHE A 122 -0.19 -10.74 1.24
C PHE A 122 -0.92 -9.51 0.69
N GLN A 123 -0.24 -8.38 0.50
CA GLN A 123 -0.80 -7.19 -0.13
C GLN A 123 -1.19 -7.42 -1.60
N ALA A 124 -0.40 -8.20 -2.35
CA ALA A 124 -0.77 -8.60 -3.71
C ALA A 124 -2.07 -9.44 -3.72
N VAL A 125 -2.23 -10.35 -2.75
CA VAL A 125 -3.48 -11.11 -2.58
C VAL A 125 -4.65 -10.19 -2.21
N LEU A 126 -4.46 -9.25 -1.27
CA LEU A 126 -5.49 -8.27 -0.92
C LEU A 126 -5.88 -7.41 -2.12
N GLY A 127 -4.92 -6.94 -2.93
CA GLY A 127 -5.18 -6.16 -4.16
C GLY A 127 -5.87 -6.98 -5.26
N MET A 128 -5.63 -8.30 -5.33
CA MET A 128 -6.44 -9.18 -6.19
C MET A 128 -7.87 -9.31 -5.65
N TRP A 129 -8.04 -9.40 -4.33
CA TRP A 129 -9.37 -9.44 -3.70
C TRP A 129 -10.15 -8.14 -3.83
N THR A 130 -9.51 -6.97 -3.89
CA THR A 130 -10.27 -5.72 -4.14
C THR A 130 -11.01 -5.78 -5.49
N VAL A 131 -10.44 -6.43 -6.49
CA VAL A 131 -11.07 -6.61 -7.81
C VAL A 131 -12.09 -7.76 -7.79
N THR A 132 -11.65 -8.95 -7.36
CA THR A 132 -12.49 -10.16 -7.41
C THR A 132 -13.67 -10.10 -6.44
N TRP A 133 -13.54 -9.40 -5.31
CA TRP A 133 -14.61 -9.18 -4.33
C TRP A 133 -15.25 -7.80 -4.42
N GLN A 134 -15.18 -7.13 -5.58
CA GLN A 134 -15.98 -5.95 -5.87
C GLN A 134 -15.84 -4.85 -4.80
N LEU A 135 -14.59 -4.56 -4.42
CA LEU A 135 -14.24 -3.51 -3.47
C LEU A 135 -14.91 -3.65 -2.09
N LYS A 136 -15.18 -4.89 -1.62
CA LYS A 136 -15.71 -5.14 -0.27
C LYS A 136 -14.93 -4.32 0.77
N PRO A 137 -15.59 -3.51 1.62
CA PRO A 137 -14.92 -2.52 2.46
C PRO A 137 -13.81 -3.07 3.35
N VAL A 138 -14.01 -4.26 3.91
CA VAL A 138 -13.01 -4.93 4.74
C VAL A 138 -11.70 -5.19 3.97
N VAL A 139 -11.78 -5.61 2.70
CA VAL A 139 -10.59 -5.92 1.89
C VAL A 139 -9.86 -4.63 1.52
N VAL A 140 -10.60 -3.60 1.08
CA VAL A 140 -10.02 -2.30 0.71
C VAL A 140 -9.32 -1.65 1.91
N MET A 141 -9.96 -1.68 3.09
CA MET A 141 -9.38 -1.16 4.33
C MET A 141 -8.15 -1.96 4.75
N SER A 142 -8.20 -3.30 4.73
CA SER A 142 -7.03 -4.15 5.04
C SER A 142 -5.87 -3.91 4.08
N HIS A 143 -6.16 -3.69 2.78
CA HIS A 143 -5.16 -3.35 1.77
C HIS A 143 -4.48 -2.02 2.10
N LEU A 144 -5.27 -0.97 2.39
CA LEU A 144 -4.77 0.33 2.83
C LEU A 144 -3.87 0.23 4.08
N LEU A 145 -4.36 -0.43 5.14
CA LEU A 145 -3.63 -0.56 6.40
C LEU A 145 -2.29 -1.28 6.21
N GLY A 146 -2.26 -2.38 5.45
CA GLY A 146 -0.99 -3.08 5.22
C GLY A 146 -0.07 -2.36 4.21
N GLY A 147 -0.60 -1.54 3.30
CA GLY A 147 0.20 -0.62 2.47
C GLY A 147 0.92 0.43 3.32
N LEU A 148 0.21 1.06 4.26
CA LEU A 148 0.81 1.99 5.23
C LEU A 148 1.78 1.28 6.19
N ALA A 149 1.46 0.07 6.65
CA ALA A 149 2.39 -0.73 7.44
C ALA A 149 3.68 -1.04 6.66
N THR A 150 3.59 -1.36 5.36
CA THR A 150 4.75 -1.58 4.49
C THR A 150 5.61 -0.31 4.42
N LEU A 151 4.99 0.86 4.23
CA LEU A 151 5.67 2.16 4.23
C LEU A 151 6.39 2.42 5.57
N SER A 152 5.69 2.25 6.69
CA SER A 152 6.26 2.44 8.04
C SER A 152 7.40 1.48 8.34
N LEU A 153 7.28 0.21 7.95
CA LEU A 153 8.32 -0.80 8.16
C LEU A 153 9.55 -0.58 7.27
N LEU A 154 9.38 -0.10 6.03
CA LEU A 154 10.49 0.32 5.18
C LEU A 154 11.18 1.57 5.73
N ALA A 155 10.42 2.56 6.21
CA ALA A 155 10.97 3.72 6.88
C ALA A 155 11.78 3.30 8.13
N TRP A 156 11.24 2.38 8.93
CA TRP A 156 11.95 1.82 10.07
C TRP A 156 13.23 1.08 9.67
N LEU A 157 13.20 0.28 8.60
CA LEU A 157 14.38 -0.40 8.07
C LEU A 157 15.47 0.60 7.68
N VAL A 158 15.11 1.66 6.96
CA VAL A 158 16.00 2.73 6.53
C VAL A 158 16.63 3.46 7.72
N LEU A 159 15.82 3.89 8.69
CA LEU A 159 16.29 4.62 9.89
C LEU A 159 17.22 3.74 10.75
N ARG A 160 16.81 2.49 11.01
CA ARG A 160 17.59 1.54 11.81
C ARG A 160 18.93 1.20 11.17
N HIS A 161 18.95 0.97 9.86
CA HIS A 161 20.17 0.62 9.14
C HIS A 161 21.07 1.85 8.88
N GLY A 162 20.48 3.04 8.77
CA GLY A 162 21.20 4.32 8.66
C GLY A 162 21.86 4.79 9.96
N ARG A 163 21.63 4.09 11.10
CA ARG A 163 22.01 4.50 12.46
C ARG A 163 21.46 5.89 12.85
N TYR A 164 20.44 6.40 12.15
CA TYR A 164 19.80 7.66 12.48
C TYR A 164 19.18 7.55 13.88
N GLY A 165 19.62 8.38 14.81
CA GLY A 165 19.16 8.36 16.21
C GLY A 165 19.86 7.35 17.12
N GLN A 166 20.95 6.69 16.72
CA GLN A 166 21.74 5.85 17.64
C GLN A 166 22.57 6.65 18.65
N ASP A 167 22.88 7.91 18.35
CA ASP A 167 23.55 8.83 19.27
C ASP A 167 22.55 9.59 20.16
N ALA A 168 21.24 9.47 19.89
CA ALA A 168 20.22 9.96 20.79
C ALA A 168 20.14 9.00 21.97
N THR A 169 20.57 9.46 23.14
CA THR A 169 20.25 8.87 24.44
C THR A 169 18.74 8.90 24.64
N ALA A 170 18.02 8.02 23.95
CA ALA A 170 16.62 7.76 24.22
C ALA A 170 16.56 7.18 25.64
N GLY A 171 16.38 8.07 26.62
CA GLY A 171 16.13 7.69 28.00
C GLY A 171 15.06 6.60 27.98
N ASN A 172 15.34 5.49 28.66
CA ASN A 172 14.45 4.34 28.74
C ASN A 172 13.23 4.67 29.63
N ASP A 173 12.53 5.74 29.32
CA ASP A 173 11.36 6.19 30.04
C ASP A 173 10.18 5.30 29.62
N ARG A 174 9.84 4.37 30.50
CA ARG A 174 8.73 3.44 30.33
C ARG A 174 7.39 4.19 30.14
N SER A 175 7.25 5.40 30.70
CA SER A 175 6.07 6.23 30.55
C SER A 175 5.87 6.69 29.10
N MET A 176 6.94 7.20 28.47
CA MET A 176 6.90 7.64 27.07
C MET A 176 6.58 6.51 26.09
N ARG A 177 7.03 5.28 26.38
CA ARG A 177 6.65 4.10 25.58
C ARG A 177 5.15 3.82 25.62
N GLY A 178 4.52 3.99 26.79
CA GLY A 178 3.07 3.86 26.95
C GLY A 178 2.31 4.86 26.09
N TYR A 179 2.69 6.14 26.16
CA TYR A 179 2.08 7.20 25.34
C TYR A 179 2.30 6.99 23.84
N ALA A 180 3.50 6.55 23.43
CA ALA A 180 3.79 6.25 22.03
C ALA A 180 2.93 5.09 21.49
N LEU A 181 2.76 4.02 22.28
CA LEU A 181 1.89 2.90 21.92
C LEU A 181 0.42 3.34 21.83
N MET A 182 -0.06 4.13 22.81
CA MET A 182 -1.40 4.69 22.78
C MET A 182 -1.61 5.54 21.53
N GLY A 183 -0.68 6.45 21.21
CA GLY A 183 -0.74 7.27 20.00
C GLY A 183 -0.76 6.46 18.72
N LEU A 184 0.03 5.38 18.64
CA LEU A 184 0.01 4.47 17.50
C LEU A 184 -1.35 3.76 17.35
N VAL A 185 -1.92 3.26 18.45
CA VAL A 185 -3.24 2.61 18.43
C VAL A 185 -4.32 3.59 17.97
N LEU A 186 -4.35 4.80 18.54
CA LEU A 186 -5.29 5.85 18.15
C LEU A 186 -5.15 6.21 16.66
N LEU A 187 -3.92 6.34 16.16
CA LEU A 187 -3.66 6.62 14.75
C LEU A 187 -4.16 5.50 13.84
N VAL A 188 -3.90 4.24 14.19
CA VAL A 188 -4.39 3.07 13.42
C VAL A 188 -5.92 3.04 13.40
N CYS A 189 -6.57 3.25 14.56
CA CYS A 189 -8.02 3.35 14.64
C CYS A 189 -8.56 4.49 13.77
N GLN A 190 -7.95 5.68 13.81
CA GLN A 190 -8.34 6.82 12.99
C GLN A 190 -8.23 6.52 11.49
N ILE A 191 -7.12 5.92 11.06
CA ILE A 191 -6.92 5.53 9.66
C ILE A 191 -7.92 4.46 9.23
N ALA A 192 -8.18 3.47 10.09
CA ALA A 192 -9.14 2.40 9.82
C ALA A 192 -10.57 2.95 9.68
N LEU A 193 -10.99 3.84 10.60
CA LEU A 193 -12.31 4.49 10.53
C LEU A 193 -12.44 5.36 9.27
N GLY A 194 -11.43 6.16 8.95
CA GLY A 194 -11.42 6.95 7.71
C GLY A 194 -11.46 6.08 6.45
N GLY A 195 -10.68 4.99 6.44
CA GLY A 195 -10.69 3.98 5.39
C GLY A 195 -12.04 3.29 5.25
N TRP A 196 -12.70 2.98 6.35
CA TRP A 196 -14.04 2.40 6.39
C TRP A 196 -15.09 3.35 5.78
N THR A 197 -15.09 4.63 6.19
CA THR A 197 -15.97 5.67 5.61
C THR A 197 -15.74 5.81 4.11
N SER A 198 -14.48 5.89 3.68
CA SER A 198 -14.14 5.97 2.25
C SER A 198 -14.58 4.74 1.47
N ALA A 199 -14.35 3.54 2.01
CA ALA A 199 -14.67 2.27 1.36
C ALA A 199 -16.18 2.05 1.19
N ASN A 200 -17.00 2.60 2.09
CA ASN A 200 -18.45 2.59 2.02
C ASN A 200 -19.04 3.76 1.20
N TYR A 201 -18.20 4.55 0.52
CA TYR A 201 -18.63 5.73 -0.26
C TYR A 201 -19.40 6.77 0.58
N ALA A 202 -19.16 6.82 1.89
CA ALA A 202 -19.87 7.68 2.84
C ALA A 202 -19.17 9.03 3.08
N ALA A 203 -18.15 9.37 2.28
CA ALA A 203 -17.34 10.57 2.50
C ALA A 203 -18.13 11.90 2.37
N LEU A 204 -19.22 11.90 1.59
CA LEU A 204 -20.09 13.07 1.39
C LEU A 204 -21.45 12.94 2.11
N ALA A 205 -21.60 11.95 3.00
CA ALA A 205 -22.85 11.74 3.73
C ALA A 205 -23.20 12.92 4.66
N CYS A 206 -22.17 13.58 5.20
CA CYS A 206 -22.25 14.79 6.01
C CYS A 206 -21.45 15.90 5.33
N PRO A 207 -22.11 16.82 4.59
CA PRO A 207 -21.42 17.89 3.87
C PRO A 207 -20.94 19.04 4.79
N ASP A 208 -21.48 19.12 6.00
CA ASP A 208 -21.21 20.11 7.04
C ASP A 208 -20.28 19.57 8.14
N PHE A 209 -19.74 20.49 8.94
CA PHE A 209 -18.92 20.21 10.12
C PHE A 209 -19.14 21.33 11.16
N PRO A 210 -19.30 21.03 12.46
CA PRO A 210 -19.18 19.72 13.12
C PRO A 210 -20.46 18.85 13.12
N THR A 211 -21.59 19.38 12.64
CA THR A 211 -22.85 18.65 12.51
C THR A 211 -22.90 17.80 11.25
N CYS A 212 -23.94 16.96 11.12
CA CYS A 212 -24.27 16.25 9.89
C CYS A 212 -25.69 16.61 9.45
N GLN A 213 -25.82 17.21 8.28
CA GLN A 213 -27.05 17.74 7.71
C GLN A 213 -27.76 18.72 8.66
N GLY A 214 -26.99 19.56 9.39
CA GLY A 214 -27.51 20.51 10.37
C GLY A 214 -27.93 19.90 11.72
N HIS A 215 -27.77 18.59 11.90
CA HIS A 215 -28.11 17.88 13.13
C HIS A 215 -26.87 17.23 13.77
N TRP A 216 -26.81 17.21 15.11
CA TRP A 216 -25.76 16.49 15.84
C TRP A 216 -25.94 14.96 15.80
N TRP A 217 -27.19 14.50 15.65
CA TRP A 217 -27.55 13.10 15.54
C TRP A 217 -28.70 12.92 14.55
N PRO A 218 -28.42 12.80 13.24
CA PRO A 218 -29.47 12.62 12.24
C PRO A 218 -30.17 11.26 12.43
N PRO A 219 -31.48 11.18 12.19
CA PRO A 219 -32.20 9.90 12.20
C PRO A 219 -31.69 8.97 11.09
N THR A 220 -31.55 7.68 11.40
CA THR A 220 -31.09 6.62 10.49
C THR A 220 -32.18 6.17 9.53
#